data_AF-A0A954YJ68-F1
#
_entry.id   AF-A0A954YJ68-F1
#
_cell.length_a   1.000
_cell.length_b   1.000
_cell.length_c   1.000
_cell.angle_alpha   90.00
_cell.angle_beta   90.00
_cell.angle_gamma   90.00
#
_symmetry.space_group_name_H-M   'P 1'
#
loop_
_entity.id
_entity.type
_entity.pdbx_description
1 polymer ?
#
loop_
_entity_poly.entity_id
_entity_poly.type
_entity_poly.pdbx_seq_one_letter_code
_entity_poly.pdbx_strand_id
1 'polypeptide(L)'
;MDDPIELAESLREDGKLIWFLCDGDGDYSVKVFVRSPLPRELADYCTDEEAYPSLEVNGPGYFGGMEYMFKDDPSFLRKHPGMCEKITIPNGTYAAKVYRTNVPEEIYETWLLDHAGIHAKRLWDFHSTLAACSAASVMGLVFLLFFVAWTTWFGVLIAVACLITATIGLSKTEAYRVVADARNAYELAYPSYVVLLE
;
A
#
# COMPACT_ATOMS: atom_id res chain seq x y z
N MET A 1 -15.45 15.86 -20.04
CA MET A 1 -14.66 14.84 -20.76
C MET A 1 -14.99 13.57 -20.03
N ASP A 2 -15.77 12.69 -20.67
CA ASP A 2 -16.58 11.69 -19.94
C ASP A 2 -15.87 10.33 -19.80
N ASP A 3 -14.68 10.16 -20.39
CA ASP A 3 -13.85 8.97 -20.21
C ASP A 3 -12.51 9.33 -19.52
N PRO A 4 -12.29 8.93 -18.26
CA PRO A 4 -11.04 9.17 -17.54
C PRO A 4 -9.85 8.40 -18.14
N ILE A 5 -10.09 7.29 -18.85
CA ILE A 5 -9.04 6.48 -19.47
C ILE A 5 -8.50 7.22 -20.71
N GLU A 6 -9.37 7.72 -21.59
CA GLU A 6 -8.95 8.51 -22.74
C GLU A 6 -8.17 9.77 -22.32
N LEU A 7 -8.57 10.40 -21.20
CA LEU A 7 -7.83 11.53 -20.63
C LEU A 7 -6.44 11.11 -20.14
N ALA A 8 -6.34 9.97 -19.44
CA ALA A 8 -5.06 9.46 -18.96
C ALA A 8 -4.12 9.11 -20.13
N GLU A 9 -4.64 8.48 -21.18
CA GLU A 9 -3.88 8.18 -22.40
C GLU A 9 -3.38 9.46 -23.08
N SER A 10 -4.25 10.45 -23.26
CA SER A 10 -3.86 11.74 -23.85
C SER A 10 -2.81 12.47 -23.01
N LEU A 11 -2.95 12.49 -21.68
CA LEU A 11 -1.94 13.09 -20.80
C LEU A 11 -0.63 12.32 -20.80
N ARG A 12 -0.68 11.00 -20.98
CA ARG A 12 0.51 10.15 -21.11
C ARG A 12 1.26 10.47 -22.41
N GLU A 13 0.54 10.57 -23.53
CA GLU A 13 1.12 10.92 -24.84
C GLU A 13 1.71 12.33 -24.84
N ASP A 14 1.05 13.26 -24.16
CA ASP A 14 1.53 14.64 -23.94
C ASP A 14 2.73 14.72 -23.00
N GLY A 15 3.16 13.61 -22.38
CA GLY A 15 4.25 13.60 -21.41
C GLY A 15 3.91 14.30 -20.10
N LYS A 16 2.63 14.34 -19.70
CA LYS A 16 2.16 14.98 -18.46
C LYS A 16 1.81 13.96 -17.37
N LEU A 17 1.79 12.67 -17.71
CA LEU A 17 1.39 11.59 -16.84
C LEU A 17 2.29 10.36 -17.03
N ILE A 18 2.74 9.79 -15.92
CA ILE A 18 3.22 8.40 -15.86
C ILE A 18 2.02 7.55 -15.47
N TRP A 19 1.68 6.56 -16.29
CA TRP A 19 0.58 5.64 -16.00
C TRP A 19 0.95 4.22 -16.41
N PHE A 20 1.12 3.38 -15.39
CA PHE A 20 1.43 1.96 -15.51
C PHE A 20 0.38 1.13 -14.77
N LEU A 21 0.24 -0.13 -15.19
CA LEU A 21 -0.70 -1.08 -14.58
C LEU A 21 -0.09 -1.75 -13.34
N CYS A 22 -0.93 -2.05 -12.37
CA CYS A 22 -0.57 -2.82 -11.19
C CYS A 22 -1.21 -4.22 -11.26
N ASP A 23 -0.53 -5.23 -10.69
CA ASP A 23 -0.93 -6.65 -10.76
C ASP A 23 -2.20 -7.02 -9.97
N GLY A 24 -2.83 -6.06 -9.30
CA GLY A 24 -4.08 -6.27 -8.57
C GLY A 24 -4.39 -5.16 -7.59
N ASP A 25 -5.38 -5.42 -6.73
CA ASP A 25 -5.73 -4.54 -5.63
C ASP A 25 -4.69 -4.66 -4.51
N GLY A 26 -4.24 -3.52 -3.97
CA GLY A 26 -3.28 -3.50 -2.89
C GLY A 26 -2.76 -2.11 -2.58
N ASP A 27 -1.97 -2.03 -1.51
CA ASP A 27 -1.21 -0.84 -1.17
C ASP A 27 0.10 -0.88 -1.98
N TYR A 28 0.37 0.19 -2.73
CA TYR A 28 1.57 0.34 -3.54
C TYR A 28 2.38 1.53 -3.07
N SER A 29 3.70 1.35 -2.98
CA SER A 29 4.63 2.44 -2.71
C SER A 29 5.50 2.76 -3.93
N VAL A 30 5.76 4.04 -4.15
CA VAL A 30 6.65 4.53 -5.21
C VAL A 30 7.80 5.32 -4.58
N LYS A 31 9.01 5.09 -5.08
CA LYS A 31 10.17 5.94 -4.80
C LYS A 31 10.65 6.60 -6.08
N VAL A 32 10.78 7.93 -6.06
CA VAL A 32 11.22 8.71 -7.21
C VAL A 32 12.67 9.14 -7.02
N PHE A 33 13.53 8.81 -7.98
CA PHE A 33 14.93 9.26 -8.05
C PHE A 33 15.06 10.31 -9.15
N VAL A 34 15.41 11.54 -8.77
CA VAL A 34 15.59 12.65 -9.72
C VAL A 34 17.08 12.86 -9.96
N ARG A 35 17.53 12.66 -11.21
CA ARG A 35 18.92 12.80 -11.66
C ARG A 35 19.94 12.13 -10.73
N SER A 36 19.51 11.03 -10.12
CA SER A 36 20.28 10.29 -9.13
C SER A 36 20.24 8.82 -9.51
N PRO A 37 21.38 8.11 -9.51
CA PRO A 37 21.41 6.72 -9.89
C PRO A 37 20.61 5.87 -8.90
N LEU A 38 20.01 4.79 -9.41
CA LEU A 38 19.37 3.77 -8.60
C LEU A 38 20.41 3.11 -7.66
N PRO A 39 20.15 3.01 -6.34
CA PRO A 39 21.04 2.29 -5.44
C PRO A 39 21.20 0.84 -5.89
N ARG A 40 22.44 0.32 -5.88
CA ARG A 40 22.74 -1.04 -6.39
C ARG A 40 21.90 -2.12 -5.74
N GLU A 41 21.74 -2.05 -4.42
CA GLU A 41 20.95 -3.00 -3.63
C GLU A 41 19.49 -3.06 -4.06
N LEU A 42 18.94 -1.95 -4.57
CA LEU A 42 17.57 -1.91 -5.10
C LEU A 42 17.53 -2.31 -6.57
N ALA A 43 18.55 -1.92 -7.34
CA ALA A 43 18.69 -2.25 -8.76
C ALA A 43 18.68 -3.75 -9.04
N ASP A 44 19.25 -4.56 -8.15
CA ASP A 44 19.28 -6.03 -8.29
C ASP A 44 17.87 -6.68 -8.23
N TYR A 45 16.87 -5.96 -7.70
CA TYR A 45 15.47 -6.40 -7.63
C TYR A 45 14.55 -5.63 -8.58
N CYS A 46 15.07 -4.65 -9.31
CA CYS A 46 14.28 -3.84 -10.23
C CYS A 46 14.21 -4.50 -11.62
N THR A 47 13.00 -4.69 -12.12
CA THR A 47 12.73 -5.10 -13.50
C THR A 47 12.13 -3.92 -14.26
N ASP A 48 12.62 -3.66 -15.48
CA ASP A 48 12.06 -2.62 -16.36
C ASP A 48 10.56 -2.91 -16.61
N GLU A 49 9.72 -1.93 -16.34
CA GLU A 49 8.27 -2.03 -16.55
C GLU A 49 7.86 -1.15 -17.74
N GLU A 50 8.12 0.16 -17.65
CA GLU A 50 7.74 1.14 -18.67
C GLU A 50 8.76 2.27 -18.82
N ALA A 51 8.81 2.89 -19.98
CA ALA A 51 9.67 4.04 -20.26
C ALA A 51 8.90 5.17 -20.94
N TYR A 52 9.16 6.39 -20.50
CA TYR A 52 8.53 7.61 -20.97
C TYR A 52 9.64 8.52 -21.49
N PRO A 53 9.77 8.70 -22.81
CA PRO A 53 10.90 9.41 -23.40
C PRO A 53 10.90 10.90 -23.04
N SER A 54 9.74 11.46 -22.67
CA SER A 54 9.60 12.86 -22.27
C SER A 54 8.47 12.99 -21.26
N LEU A 55 8.81 13.47 -20.06
CA LEU A 55 7.89 13.85 -19.00
C LEU A 55 8.12 15.32 -18.65
N GLU A 56 7.11 16.15 -18.84
CA GLU A 56 7.10 17.56 -18.47
C GLU A 56 6.55 17.73 -17.05
N VAL A 57 7.41 18.19 -16.14
CA VAL A 57 7.04 18.49 -14.76
C VAL A 57 6.90 19.99 -14.61
N ASN A 58 5.67 20.44 -14.36
CA ASN A 58 5.34 21.85 -14.12
C ASN A 58 4.51 21.99 -12.84
N GLY A 59 5.18 22.18 -11.70
CA GLY A 59 4.53 22.34 -10.41
C GLY A 59 4.38 21.01 -9.64
N PRO A 60 3.38 20.90 -8.75
CA PRO A 60 3.26 19.74 -7.87
C PRO A 60 2.80 18.49 -8.63
N GLY A 61 3.48 17.37 -8.38
CA GLY A 61 3.05 16.05 -8.83
C GLY A 61 2.21 15.35 -7.76
N TYR A 62 1.53 14.29 -8.17
CA TYR A 62 0.76 13.42 -7.28
C TYR A 62 0.97 11.97 -7.67
N PHE A 63 0.99 11.08 -6.69
CA PHE A 63 0.98 9.63 -6.88
C PHE A 63 -0.21 9.03 -6.16
N GLY A 64 -1.01 8.25 -6.88
CA GLY A 64 -2.17 7.57 -6.34
C GLY A 64 -2.89 6.77 -7.42
N GLY A 65 -3.89 5.99 -7.00
CA GLY A 65 -4.75 5.24 -7.92
C GLY A 65 -5.58 6.15 -8.82
N MET A 66 -5.99 5.63 -9.97
CA MET A 66 -6.78 6.36 -10.97
C MET A 66 -8.13 6.83 -10.42
N GLU A 67 -8.68 6.12 -9.43
CA GLU A 67 -9.91 6.46 -8.71
C GLU A 67 -9.81 7.75 -7.86
N TYR A 68 -8.59 8.25 -7.67
CA TYR A 68 -8.32 9.53 -7.01
C TYR A 68 -7.92 10.63 -8.01
N MET A 69 -7.56 10.26 -9.24
CA MET A 69 -7.24 11.21 -10.29
C MET A 69 -8.51 11.94 -10.77
N PHE A 70 -8.35 13.21 -11.15
CA PHE A 70 -9.40 14.04 -11.76
C PHE A 70 -10.65 14.30 -10.88
N LYS A 71 -10.59 14.03 -9.57
CA LYS A 71 -11.65 14.46 -8.65
C LYS A 71 -11.58 15.96 -8.38
N ASP A 72 -12.65 16.67 -8.72
CA ASP A 72 -12.79 18.11 -8.48
C ASP A 72 -12.83 18.48 -6.99
N ASP A 73 -13.20 17.55 -6.11
CA ASP A 73 -13.30 17.79 -4.67
C ASP A 73 -12.04 17.32 -3.90
N PRO A 74 -11.17 18.25 -3.44
CA PRO A 74 -10.00 17.93 -2.63
C PRO A 74 -10.36 17.51 -1.19
N SER A 75 -11.64 17.54 -0.78
CA SER A 75 -12.06 17.08 0.55
C SER A 75 -11.80 15.58 0.77
N PHE A 76 -11.86 14.78 -0.30
CA PHE A 76 -11.61 13.35 -0.23
C PHE A 76 -10.13 13.02 0.02
N LEU A 77 -9.23 13.72 -0.70
CA LEU A 77 -7.78 13.59 -0.51
C LEU A 77 -7.32 14.05 0.88
N ARG A 78 -7.98 15.08 1.44
CA ARG A 78 -7.71 15.54 2.82
C ARG A 78 -8.11 14.52 3.89
N LYS A 79 -9.09 13.65 3.61
CA LYS A 79 -9.52 12.60 4.54
C LYS A 79 -8.63 11.35 4.47
N HIS A 80 -8.00 11.11 3.33
CA HIS A 80 -7.18 9.92 3.08
C HIS A 80 -5.83 10.29 2.41
N PRO A 81 -4.92 10.95 3.14
CA PRO A 81 -3.68 11.47 2.57
C PRO A 81 -2.74 10.41 1.98
N GLY A 82 -2.82 9.16 2.43
CA GLY A 82 -2.02 8.04 1.90
C GLY A 82 -2.52 7.43 0.60
N MET A 83 -3.69 7.85 0.09
CA MET A 83 -4.27 7.32 -1.15
C MET A 83 -3.92 8.14 -2.39
N CYS A 84 -3.47 9.39 -2.20
CA CYS A 84 -2.96 10.26 -3.26
C CYS A 84 -1.97 11.24 -2.64
N GLU A 85 -0.70 10.87 -2.66
CA GLU A 85 0.35 11.64 -2.01
C GLU A 85 0.95 12.66 -2.97
N LYS A 86 1.20 13.87 -2.44
CA LYS A 86 1.84 14.95 -3.21
C LYS A 86 3.34 14.68 -3.33
N ILE A 87 3.85 14.67 -4.55
CA ILE A 87 5.28 14.53 -4.84
C ILE A 87 5.84 15.88 -5.31
N THR A 88 7.00 16.27 -4.78
CA THR A 88 7.70 17.49 -5.19
C THR A 88 8.89 17.12 -6.07
N ILE A 89 8.78 17.36 -7.38
CA ILE A 89 9.84 17.20 -8.36
C ILE A 89 10.20 18.59 -8.91
N PRO A 90 11.48 18.93 -9.08
CA PRO A 90 11.87 20.19 -9.70
C PRO A 90 11.31 20.31 -11.12
N ASN A 91 10.85 21.50 -11.49
CA ASN A 91 10.32 21.73 -12.83
C ASN A 91 11.36 21.42 -13.91
N GLY A 92 10.93 20.81 -15.00
CA GLY A 92 11.79 20.45 -16.12
C GLY A 92 11.21 19.33 -16.96
N THR A 93 11.94 18.98 -18.02
CA THR A 93 11.65 17.81 -18.85
C THR A 93 12.62 16.71 -18.50
N TYR A 94 12.09 15.51 -18.28
CA TYR A 94 12.84 14.32 -17.88
C TYR A 94 12.55 13.15 -18.83
N ALA A 95 13.52 12.26 -19.02
CA ALA A 95 13.19 10.91 -19.45
C ALA A 95 12.85 10.10 -18.20
N ALA A 96 11.68 9.44 -18.17
CA ALA A 96 11.28 8.62 -17.04
C ALA A 96 11.40 7.14 -17.36
N LYS A 97 11.92 6.37 -16.40
CA LYS A 97 11.88 4.90 -16.42
C LYS A 97 11.19 4.42 -15.16
N VAL A 98 10.22 3.55 -15.33
CA VAL A 98 9.49 2.90 -14.25
C VAL A 98 10.01 1.48 -14.13
N TYR A 99 10.43 1.15 -12.92
CA TYR A 99 10.85 -0.18 -12.54
C TYR A 99 9.84 -0.75 -11.55
N ARG A 100 9.58 -2.04 -11.69
CA ARG A 100 8.91 -2.81 -10.67
C ARG A 100 9.96 -3.47 -9.78
N THR A 101 9.77 -3.38 -8.47
CA THR A 101 10.64 -4.07 -7.51
C THR A 101 10.06 -5.45 -7.22
N ASN A 102 10.81 -6.49 -7.54
CA ASN A 102 10.44 -7.87 -7.26
C ASN A 102 11.44 -8.48 -6.27
N VAL A 103 11.17 -8.27 -4.99
CA VAL A 103 11.98 -8.85 -3.91
C VAL A 103 11.39 -10.21 -3.53
N PRO A 104 12.20 -11.28 -3.48
CA PRO A 104 11.75 -12.57 -2.98
C PRO A 104 11.18 -12.48 -1.56
N GLU A 105 10.11 -13.24 -1.30
CA GLU A 105 9.40 -13.23 -0.01
C GLU A 105 10.34 -13.62 1.15
N GLU A 106 11.33 -14.48 0.91
CA GLU A 106 12.30 -14.91 1.92
C GLU A 106 13.15 -13.75 2.45
N ILE A 107 13.43 -12.74 1.61
CA ILE A 107 14.18 -11.54 2.02
C ILE A 107 13.32 -10.69 2.95
N TYR A 108 12.02 -10.55 2.64
CA TYR A 108 11.08 -9.85 3.51
C TYR A 108 10.95 -10.55 4.87
N GLU A 109 10.80 -11.87 4.89
CA GLU A 109 10.72 -12.63 6.15
C GLU A 109 12.00 -12.48 6.98
N THR A 110 13.16 -12.59 6.33
CA THR A 110 14.47 -12.43 6.99
C THR A 110 14.62 -11.01 7.54
N TRP A 111 14.23 -10.00 6.75
CA TRP A 111 14.25 -8.60 7.18
C TRP A 111 13.42 -8.37 8.44
N LEU A 112 12.19 -8.91 8.49
CA LEU A 112 11.34 -8.79 9.67
C LEU A 112 11.95 -9.48 10.88
N LEU A 113 12.56 -10.65 10.71
CA LEU A 113 13.22 -11.36 11.81
C LEU A 113 14.42 -10.58 12.35
N ASP A 114 15.22 -9.98 11.47
CA ASP A 114 16.41 -9.22 11.84
C ASP A 114 16.07 -7.90 12.54
N HIS A 115 15.02 -7.21 12.10
CA HIS A 115 14.67 -5.88 12.61
C HIS A 115 13.67 -5.93 13.78
N ALA A 116 12.73 -6.87 13.78
CA ALA A 116 11.69 -6.97 14.82
C ALA A 116 11.96 -8.08 15.84
N GLY A 117 12.74 -9.10 15.48
CA GLY A 117 13.01 -10.26 16.32
C GLY A 117 11.91 -11.31 16.28
N ILE A 118 12.30 -12.56 16.57
CA ILE A 118 11.43 -13.76 16.49
C ILE A 118 10.19 -13.63 17.38
N HIS A 119 10.34 -13.07 18.59
CA HIS A 119 9.23 -12.96 19.54
C HIS A 119 8.14 -12.00 19.06
N ALA A 120 8.54 -10.84 18.51
CA ALA A 120 7.60 -9.87 17.97
C ALA A 120 6.90 -10.42 16.72
N LYS A 121 7.65 -11.09 15.84
CA LYS A 121 7.12 -11.77 14.65
C LYS A 121 6.07 -12.84 15.00
N ARG A 122 6.33 -13.68 16.01
CA ARG A 122 5.35 -14.68 16.46
C ARG A 122 4.07 -14.05 17.00
N LEU A 123 4.18 -12.94 17.74
CA LEU A 123 3.00 -12.24 18.24
C LEU A 123 2.20 -11.61 17.09
N TRP A 124 2.89 -11.10 16.07
CA TRP A 124 2.27 -10.60 14.85
C TRP A 124 1.51 -11.71 14.10
N ASP A 125 2.12 -12.87 13.88
CA ASP A 125 1.48 -14.02 13.22
C ASP A 125 0.24 -14.47 14.00
N PHE A 126 0.34 -14.51 15.34
CA PHE A 126 -0.78 -14.81 16.22
C PHE A 126 -1.90 -13.77 16.11
N HIS A 127 -1.55 -12.48 16.10
CA HIS A 127 -2.50 -11.39 15.90
C HIS A 127 -3.19 -11.48 14.53
N SER A 128 -2.45 -11.75 13.45
CA SER A 128 -2.99 -11.91 12.09
C SER A 128 -4.00 -13.06 12.04
N THR A 129 -3.67 -14.19 12.65
CA THR A 129 -4.57 -15.35 12.77
C THR A 129 -5.83 -14.98 13.57
N LEU A 130 -5.67 -14.29 14.70
CA LEU A 130 -6.79 -13.85 15.54
C LEU A 130 -7.68 -12.85 14.79
N ALA A 131 -7.11 -11.94 14.01
CA ALA A 131 -7.83 -10.99 13.17
C ALA A 131 -8.62 -11.72 12.07
N ALA A 132 -8.03 -12.70 11.40
CA ALA A 132 -8.74 -13.54 10.41
C ALA A 132 -9.91 -14.31 11.05
N CYS A 133 -9.69 -14.90 12.23
CA CYS A 133 -10.76 -15.53 13.00
C CYS A 133 -11.86 -14.53 13.40
N SER A 134 -11.50 -13.29 13.71
CA SER A 134 -12.45 -12.22 14.04
C SER A 134 -13.35 -11.87 12.87
N ALA A 135 -12.76 -11.67 11.69
CA ALA A 135 -13.50 -11.40 10.47
C ALA A 135 -14.44 -12.57 10.12
N ALA A 136 -13.93 -13.80 10.17
CA ALA A 136 -14.74 -15.00 9.95
C ALA A 136 -15.89 -15.12 10.94
N SER A 137 -15.66 -14.80 12.22
CA SER A 137 -16.70 -14.85 13.26
C SER A 137 -17.80 -13.82 13.04
N VAL A 138 -17.46 -12.61 12.57
CA VAL A 138 -18.44 -11.58 12.22
C VAL A 138 -19.28 -12.03 11.02
N MET A 139 -18.66 -12.59 9.97
CA MET A 139 -19.40 -13.16 8.83
C MET A 139 -20.32 -14.30 9.26
N GLY A 140 -19.84 -15.20 10.12
CA GLY A 140 -20.64 -16.26 10.73
C GLY A 140 -21.81 -15.73 11.55
N LEU A 141 -21.62 -14.63 12.27
CA LEU A 141 -22.68 -13.98 13.05
C LEU A 141 -23.81 -13.47 12.14
N VAL A 142 -23.49 -12.89 10.98
CA VAL A 142 -24.50 -12.49 9.99
C VAL A 142 -25.28 -13.70 9.47
N PHE A 143 -24.59 -14.82 9.23
CA PHE A 143 -25.24 -16.06 8.79
C PHE A 143 -26.18 -16.63 9.87
N LEU A 144 -25.73 -16.67 11.12
CA LEU A 144 -26.52 -17.19 12.24
C LEU A 144 -27.80 -16.39 12.52
N LEU A 145 -27.87 -15.13 12.05
CA LEU A 145 -29.02 -14.20 12.18
C LEU A 145 -30.34 -14.82 11.75
N PHE A 146 -30.29 -15.73 10.79
CA PHE A 146 -31.46 -16.35 10.20
C PHE A 146 -31.83 -17.71 10.79
N PHE A 147 -30.97 -18.32 11.60
CA PHE A 147 -31.10 -19.73 12.02
C PHE A 147 -31.11 -19.95 13.54
N VAL A 148 -30.74 -18.95 14.33
CA VAL A 148 -30.50 -19.10 15.77
C VAL A 148 -31.54 -18.35 16.61
N ALA A 149 -32.04 -19.00 17.67
CA ALA A 149 -33.03 -18.43 18.58
C ALA A 149 -32.52 -17.17 19.29
N TRP A 150 -33.39 -16.18 19.50
CA TRP A 150 -33.06 -14.87 20.10
C TRP A 150 -32.29 -14.96 21.43
N THR A 151 -32.51 -16.00 22.23
CA THR A 151 -31.87 -16.18 23.55
C THR A 151 -30.39 -16.52 23.47
N THR A 152 -29.94 -17.18 22.39
CA THR A 152 -28.53 -17.54 22.17
C THR A 152 -27.70 -16.40 21.56
N TRP A 153 -28.35 -15.31 21.11
CA TRP A 153 -27.68 -14.17 20.47
C TRP A 153 -26.69 -13.46 21.37
N PHE A 154 -27.08 -13.22 22.63
CA PHE A 154 -26.25 -12.47 23.56
C PHE A 154 -24.91 -13.16 23.81
N GLY A 155 -24.90 -14.51 23.90
CA GLY A 155 -23.67 -15.27 24.08
C GLY A 155 -22.71 -15.16 22.89
N VAL A 156 -23.25 -15.28 21.67
CA VAL A 156 -22.44 -15.17 20.44
C VAL A 156 -21.91 -13.73 20.27
N LEU A 157 -22.75 -12.72 20.51
CA LEU A 157 -22.34 -11.31 20.44
C LEU A 157 -21.22 -10.99 21.44
N ILE A 158 -21.33 -11.47 22.68
CA ILE A 158 -20.27 -11.28 23.69
C ILE A 158 -18.98 -11.97 23.24
N ALA A 159 -19.04 -13.20 22.73
CA ALA A 159 -17.86 -13.92 22.26
C ALA A 159 -17.14 -13.18 21.12
N VAL A 160 -17.90 -12.68 20.12
CA VAL A 160 -17.35 -11.88 19.01
C VAL A 160 -16.78 -10.56 19.53
N ALA A 161 -17.47 -9.87 20.42
CA ALA A 161 -16.98 -8.61 21.01
C ALA A 161 -15.69 -8.79 21.81
N CYS A 162 -15.58 -9.87 22.60
CA CYS A 162 -14.36 -10.21 23.32
C CYS A 162 -13.20 -10.46 22.35
N LEU A 163 -13.45 -11.17 21.26
CA LEU A 163 -12.43 -11.51 20.28
C LEU A 163 -11.96 -10.26 19.50
N ILE A 164 -12.86 -9.36 19.11
CA ILE A 164 -12.51 -8.05 18.53
C ILE A 164 -11.70 -7.22 19.52
N THR A 165 -12.11 -7.17 20.79
CA THR A 165 -11.41 -6.40 21.83
C THR A 165 -10.00 -6.95 22.08
N ALA A 166 -9.83 -8.27 22.05
CA ALA A 166 -8.52 -8.91 22.16
C ALA A 166 -7.60 -8.54 20.99
N THR A 167 -8.11 -8.54 19.75
CA THR A 167 -7.36 -8.09 18.57
C THR A 167 -6.93 -6.63 18.70
N ILE A 168 -7.84 -5.73 19.11
CA ILE A 168 -7.53 -4.30 19.33
C ILE A 168 -6.52 -4.12 20.49
N GLY A 169 -6.59 -4.94 21.53
CA GLY A 169 -5.62 -4.91 22.62
C GLY A 169 -4.22 -5.30 22.15
N LEU A 170 -4.13 -6.35 21.33
CA LEU A 170 -2.86 -6.84 20.77
C LEU A 170 -2.24 -5.85 19.78
N SER A 171 -3.03 -5.14 18.97
CA SER A 171 -2.50 -4.14 18.03
C SER A 171 -1.87 -2.91 18.72
N LYS A 172 -2.18 -2.70 20.01
CA LYS A 172 -1.57 -1.64 20.83
C LYS A 172 -0.28 -2.05 21.54
N THR A 173 0.13 -3.32 21.42
CA THR A 173 1.35 -3.81 22.06
C THR A 173 2.60 -3.28 21.38
N GLU A 174 3.68 -3.15 22.14
CA GLU A 174 4.98 -2.71 21.61
C GLU A 174 5.50 -3.68 20.55
N ALA A 175 5.34 -4.98 20.77
CA ALA A 175 5.75 -6.01 19.80
C ALA A 175 5.04 -5.86 18.45
N TYR A 176 3.74 -5.51 18.43
CA TYR A 176 3.04 -5.21 17.19
C TYR A 176 3.61 -3.97 16.50
N ARG A 177 3.86 -2.90 17.26
CA ARG A 177 4.43 -1.66 16.73
C ARG A 177 5.82 -1.87 16.13
N VAL A 178 6.68 -2.65 16.79
CA VAL A 178 8.02 -2.96 16.30
C VAL A 178 7.97 -3.67 14.94
N VAL A 179 7.06 -4.65 14.77
CA VAL A 179 6.89 -5.32 13.47
C VAL A 179 6.31 -4.37 12.42
N ALA A 180 5.34 -3.52 12.79
CA ALA A 180 4.78 -2.52 11.90
C ALA A 180 5.84 -1.49 11.44
N ASP A 181 6.70 -1.02 12.34
CA ASP A 181 7.79 -0.10 12.04
C ASP A 181 8.84 -0.78 11.14
N ALA A 182 9.18 -2.05 11.40
CA ALA A 182 10.08 -2.84 10.55
C ALA A 182 9.52 -3.05 9.14
N ARG A 183 8.22 -3.29 9.02
CA ARG A 183 7.52 -3.36 7.73
C ARG A 183 7.56 -2.02 6.98
N ASN A 184 7.25 -0.91 7.66
CA ASN A 184 7.32 0.42 7.03
C ASN A 184 8.75 0.74 6.56
N ALA A 185 9.77 0.37 7.36
CA ALA A 185 11.17 0.52 6.97
C ALA A 185 11.52 -0.33 5.74
N TYR A 186 10.98 -1.55 5.66
CA TYR A 186 11.12 -2.39 4.47
C TYR A 186 10.49 -1.75 3.24
N GLU A 187 9.25 -1.25 3.32
CA GLU A 187 8.55 -0.62 2.20
C GLU A 187 9.27 0.66 1.71
N LEU A 188 10.01 1.36 2.57
CA LEU A 188 10.85 2.50 2.21
C LEU A 188 12.19 2.11 1.53
N ALA A 189 12.73 0.95 1.91
CA ALA A 189 13.95 0.38 1.34
C ALA A 189 13.68 -0.27 -0.02
N TYR A 190 12.61 -1.05 -0.09
CA TYR A 190 12.16 -1.85 -1.23
C TYR A 190 10.72 -1.46 -1.60
N PRO A 191 10.53 -0.29 -2.25
CA PRO A 191 9.20 0.17 -2.66
C PRO A 191 8.62 -0.74 -3.74
N SER A 192 7.31 -0.79 -3.91
CA SER A 192 6.68 -1.59 -4.98
C SER A 192 7.18 -1.18 -6.38
N TYR A 193 7.36 0.12 -6.58
CA TYR A 193 7.82 0.70 -7.84
C TYR A 193 8.90 1.76 -7.60
N VAL A 194 9.77 1.89 -8.59
CA VAL A 194 10.80 2.93 -8.62
C VAL A 194 10.66 3.72 -9.91
N VAL A 195 10.65 5.05 -9.80
CA VAL A 195 10.64 5.95 -10.95
C VAL A 195 11.97 6.69 -11.00
N LEU A 196 12.73 6.47 -12.07
CA LEU A 196 13.97 7.19 -12.36
C LEU A 196 13.68 8.31 -13.34
N LEU A 197 13.98 9.55 -12.97
CA LEU A 197 13.86 10.74 -13.82
C LEU A 197 15.26 11.24 -14.20
N GLU A 198 15.62 11.13 -15.49
CA GLU A 198 16.92 11.54 -16.05
C GLU A 198 16.85 12.92 -16.72
#